data_AF-A0A353NPU0-F1
#
_entry.id   AF-A0A353NPU0-F1
#
_cell.length_a   1.000
_cell.length_b   1.000
_cell.length_c   1.000
_cell.angle_alpha   90.00
_cell.angle_beta   90.00
_cell.angle_gamma   90.00
#
_symmetry.space_group_name_H-M   'P 1'
#
loop_
_entity.id
_entity.type
_entity.pdbx_description
1 polymer ?
#
loop_
_entity_poly.entity_id
_entity_poly.type
_entity_poly.pdbx_seq_one_letter_code
_entity_poly.pdbx_strand_id
1 'polypeptide(L)' 'PTRRRAGQWHRQVVRQVLVNPVFKGDWKYGKKDWHTGLSRSPESVITIPVPAIIDQTTWEMTQDKMHSIQRFSSKKGKH' A
#
# COMPACT_ATOMS: atom_id res chain seq x y z
N PRO A 1 1.08 -1.26 20.34
CA PRO A 1 2.31 -1.95 20.81
C PRO A 1 2.79 -2.99 19.77
N THR A 2 3.95 -2.79 19.15
CA THR A 2 4.57 -3.82 18.29
C THR A 2 5.19 -4.93 19.18
N ARG A 3 5.40 -6.14 18.63
CA ARG A 3 5.96 -7.31 19.36
C ARG A 3 7.27 -7.03 20.13
N ARG A 4 7.97 -5.93 19.78
CA ARG A 4 9.22 -5.47 20.40
C ARG A 4 9.03 -4.38 21.47
N ARG A 5 7.79 -4.03 21.86
CA ARG A 5 7.46 -2.92 22.78
C ARG A 5 8.08 -1.57 22.39
N ALA A 6 8.37 -1.37 21.11
CA ALA A 6 8.83 -0.07 20.62
C ALA A 6 7.69 0.95 20.72
N GLY A 7 7.97 2.12 21.31
CA GLY A 7 7.02 3.24 21.43
C GLY A 7 6.66 3.90 20.09
N GLN A 8 7.30 3.48 19.00
CA GLN A 8 7.08 3.98 17.65
C GLN A 8 6.81 2.83 16.68
N TRP A 9 6.09 3.12 15.61
CA TRP A 9 5.89 2.18 14.52
C TRP A 9 7.13 2.15 13.62
N HIS A 10 7.51 0.95 13.18
CA HIS A 10 8.55 0.82 12.17
C HIS A 10 8.06 1.43 10.85
N ARG A 11 8.95 2.13 10.12
CA ARG A 11 8.62 2.79 8.84
C ARG A 11 7.87 1.91 7.85
N GLN A 12 8.17 0.61 7.83
CA GLN A 12 7.51 -0.36 6.94
C GLN A 12 6.04 -0.59 7.28
N VAL A 13 5.67 -0.51 8.57
CA VAL A 13 4.28 -0.61 9.01
C VAL A 13 3.51 0.61 8.52
N VAL A 14 4.07 1.80 8.72
CA VAL A 14 3.48 3.05 8.22
C VAL A 14 3.32 3.00 6.70
N ARG A 15 4.36 2.55 5.98
CA ARG A 15 4.29 2.39 4.51
C ARG A 15 3.20 1.41 4.09
N GLN A 16 3.03 0.29 4.79
CA GLN A 16 1.98 -0.69 4.48
C GLN A 16 0.58 -0.10 4.66
N VAL A 17 0.39 0.76 5.67
CA VAL A 17 -0.86 1.51 5.85
C VAL A 17 -1.10 2.45 4.67
N LEU A 18 -0.10 3.28 4.32
CA LEU A 18 -0.22 4.28 3.25
C LEU A 18 -0.45 3.70 1.85
N VAL A 19 -0.09 2.44 1.59
CA VAL A 19 -0.25 1.79 0.27
C VAL A 19 -1.42 0.80 0.20
N ASN A 20 -2.14 0.57 1.30
CA ASN A 20 -3.26 -0.35 1.32
C ASN A 20 -4.58 0.32 0.83
N PRO A 21 -5.13 -0.08 -0.32
CA PRO A 21 -6.34 0.53 -0.88
C PRO A 21 -7.61 0.26 -0.05
N VAL A 22 -7.55 -0.61 0.97
CA VAL A 22 -8.67 -0.79 1.91
C VAL A 22 -9.04 0.54 2.60
N PHE A 23 -8.07 1.41 2.86
CA PHE A 23 -8.33 2.68 3.52
C PHE A 23 -9.21 3.62 2.70
N LYS A 24 -9.17 3.54 1.36
CA LYS A 24 -10.07 4.26 0.44
C LYS A 24 -11.32 3.47 0.03
N GLY A 25 -11.55 2.31 0.66
CA GLY A 25 -12.75 1.48 0.42
C GLY A 25 -12.58 0.34 -0.58
N ASP A 26 -11.38 0.03 -1.05
CA ASP A 26 -11.14 -1.05 -2.03
C ASP A 26 -10.35 -2.20 -1.42
N TRP A 27 -11.00 -3.35 -1.21
CA TRP A 27 -10.31 -4.57 -0.81
C TRP A 27 -10.06 -5.50 -1.99
N LYS A 28 -8.80 -5.88 -2.22
CA LYS A 28 -8.39 -6.76 -3.33
C LYS A 28 -8.17 -8.19 -2.86
N TYR A 29 -9.01 -9.12 -3.33
CA TYR A 29 -8.91 -10.55 -3.07
C TYR A 29 -8.31 -11.31 -4.26
N GLY A 30 -7.63 -12.43 -4.00
CA GLY A 30 -7.11 -13.30 -5.06
C GLY A 30 -5.86 -12.79 -5.81
N LYS A 31 -5.15 -11.79 -5.25
CA LYS A 31 -3.96 -11.17 -5.87
C LYS A 31 -2.84 -12.15 -6.24
N LYS A 32 -2.73 -13.28 -5.54
CA LYS A 32 -1.73 -14.31 -5.78
C LYS A 32 -2.38 -15.64 -6.06
N ASP A 33 -1.76 -16.37 -6.97
CA ASP A 33 -2.09 -17.76 -7.18
C ASP A 33 -1.56 -18.61 -6.03
N TRP A 34 -2.38 -19.53 -5.53
CA TRP A 34 -2.03 -20.34 -4.37
C TRP A 34 -1.15 -21.53 -4.71
N HIS A 35 -1.21 -22.03 -5.94
CA HIS A 35 -0.34 -23.12 -6.40
C HIS A 35 1.06 -22.61 -6.73
N THR A 36 1.15 -21.45 -7.38
CA THR A 36 2.43 -20.95 -7.91
C THR A 36 3.03 -19.81 -7.07
N GLY A 37 2.24 -19.16 -6.21
CA GLY A 37 2.65 -17.98 -5.46
C GLY A 37 2.82 -16.71 -6.30
N LEU A 38 2.62 -16.81 -7.61
CA LEU A 38 2.77 -15.72 -8.58
C LEU A 38 1.59 -14.75 -8.51
N SER A 39 1.83 -13.51 -8.90
CA SER A 39 0.76 -12.51 -9.03
C SER A 39 -0.20 -12.92 -10.15
N ARG A 40 -1.50 -12.85 -9.88
CA ARG A 40 -2.50 -13.10 -10.93
C ARG A 40 -2.67 -11.88 -11.84
N SER A 41 -3.24 -12.11 -13.03
CA SER A 41 -3.66 -11.03 -13.93
C SER A 41 -4.58 -10.06 -13.19
N PRO A 42 -4.45 -8.73 -13.36
CA PRO A 42 -5.31 -7.73 -12.74
C PRO A 42 -6.80 -7.98 -12.95
N GLU A 43 -7.20 -8.53 -14.10
CA GLU A 43 -8.59 -8.84 -14.47
C GLU A 43 -9.20 -9.94 -13.60
N SER A 44 -8.36 -10.86 -13.10
CA SER A 44 -8.80 -11.96 -12.22
C SER A 44 -8.85 -11.55 -10.74
N VAL A 45 -8.37 -10.34 -10.40
CA VAL A 45 -8.37 -9.84 -9.03
C VAL A 45 -9.73 -9.22 -8.72
N ILE A 46 -10.41 -9.79 -7.72
CA ILE A 46 -11.72 -9.31 -7.29
C ILE A 46 -11.53 -8.09 -6.40
N THR A 47 -12.18 -6.98 -6.75
CA THR A 47 -12.24 -5.78 -5.92
C THR A 47 -13.57 -5.76 -5.18
N ILE A 48 -13.50 -5.78 -3.85
CA ILE A 48 -14.65 -5.81 -2.95
C ILE A 48 -14.76 -4.42 -2.31
N PRO A 49 -15.90 -3.72 -2.46
CA PRO A 49 -16.11 -2.44 -1.80
C PRO A 49 -16.24 -2.65 -0.29
N VAL A 50 -15.54 -1.84 0.48
CA VAL A 50 -15.60 -1.82 1.95
C VAL A 50 -15.77 -0.38 2.42
N PRO A 51 -16.30 -0.16 3.64
CA PRO A 51 -16.38 1.19 4.19
C PRO A 51 -15.01 1.87 4.20
N ALA A 52 -14.91 3.00 3.52
CA ALA A 52 -13.68 3.79 3.48
C ALA A 52 -13.44 4.46 4.84
N ILE A 53 -12.18 4.48 5.28
CA ILE A 53 -11.76 5.19 6.50
C ILE A 53 -11.35 6.62 6.16
N ILE A 54 -10.80 6.82 4.96
CA ILE A 54 -10.40 8.12 4.41
C ILE A 54 -11.05 8.35 3.05
N ASP A 55 -11.20 9.60 2.67
CA ASP A 55 -11.74 9.98 1.37
C ASP A 55 -10.73 9.76 0.23
N GLN A 56 -11.25 9.72 -1.00
CA GLN A 56 -10.47 9.48 -2.20
C GLN A 56 -9.41 10.57 -2.42
N THR A 57 -9.74 11.84 -2.12
CA THR A 57 -8.83 12.97 -2.29
C THR A 57 -7.62 12.88 -1.35
N THR A 58 -7.82 12.57 -0.06
CA THR A 58 -6.69 12.37 0.87
C THR A 58 -5.81 11.19 0.45
N TRP A 59 -6.43 10.12 -0.05
CA TRP A 59 -5.70 8.96 -0.58
C TRP A 59 -4.80 9.35 -1.77
N GLU A 60 -5.33 10.08 -2.74
CA GLU A 60 -4.60 10.52 -3.93
C GLU A 60 -3.42 11.43 -3.58
N MET A 61 -3.65 12.44 -2.74
CA MET A 61 -2.58 13.33 -2.24
C MET A 61 -1.45 12.55 -1.56
N THR A 62 -1.81 11.50 -0.82
CA THR A 62 -0.84 10.61 -0.17
C THR A 62 0.00 9.85 -1.20
N GLN A 63 -0.63 9.28 -2.24
CA GLN A 63 0.08 8.57 -3.30
C GLN A 63 1.00 9.51 -4.09
N ASP A 64 0.54 10.72 -4.41
CA ASP A 64 1.35 11.73 -5.10
C ASP A 64 2.59 12.11 -4.30
N LYS A 65 2.42 12.33 -2.99
CA LYS A 65 3.54 12.61 -2.10
C LYS A 65 4.53 11.44 -2.08
N MET A 66 4.05 10.21 -1.96
CA MET A 66 4.87 9.00 -1.99
C MET A 66 5.66 8.86 -3.32
N HIS A 67 5.00 9.08 -4.45
CA HIS A 67 5.64 9.04 -5.77
C HIS A 67 6.71 10.12 -5.92
N SER A 68 6.46 11.33 -5.44
CA SER A 68 7.45 12.42 -5.48
C SER A 68 8.72 12.04 -4.70
N ILE A 69 8.59 11.53 -3.48
CA ILE A 69 9.72 11.13 -2.63
C ILE A 69 10.51 10.00 -3.28
N GLN A 70 9.83 8.99 -3.85
CA GLN A 70 10.48 7.89 -4.54
C GLN A 70 11.32 8.39 -5.73
N ARG A 71 10.79 9.31 -6.53
CA ARG A 71 11.50 9.91 -7.69
C ARG A 71 12.78 10.64 -7.29
N PHE A 72 12.80 11.32 -6.14
CA PHE A 72 14.00 12.00 -5.66
C PHE A 72 15.05 11.02 -5.11
N SER A 73 14.62 9.92 -4.49
CA SER A 73 15.54 8.90 -3.97
C SER A 73 16.22 8.09 -5.08
N SER A 74 15.51 7.74 -6.16
CA SER A 74 16.08 6.96 -7.27
C SER A 74 17.14 7.72 -8.09
N LYS A 75 17.16 9.06 -8.01
CA LYS A 75 18.23 9.88 -8.59
C LYS A 75 19.50 9.93 -7.75
N LYS A 76 19.41 9.66 -6.44
CA LYS A 76 20.53 9.81 -5.49
C LYS A 76 21.41 8.56 -5.36
N GLY A 77 21.02 7.44 -5.96
CA GLY A 77 21.74 6.15 -5.89
C GLY A 77 22.75 5.87 -7.00
N LYS A 78 23.06 6.85 -7.87
CA LYS A 78 24.15 6.78 -8.85
C LYS A 78 25.30 7.68 -8.37
N HIS A 79 26.07 7.21 -7.39
CA HIS A 79 27.38 7.78 -7.05
C HIS A 79 28.20 6.75 -6.28
#